data_AF-A0A7X6SIC8-F1
#
_entry.id   AF-A0A7X6SIC8-F1
#
_cell.length_a   1.000
_cell.length_b   1.000
_cell.length_c   1.000
_cell.angle_alpha   90.00
_cell.angle_beta   90.00
_cell.angle_gamma   90.00
#
_symmetry.space_group_name_H-M   'P 1'
#
loop_
_entity.id
_entity.type
_entity.pdbx_description
1 polymer ?
#
loop_
_entity_poly.entity_id
_entity_poly.type
_entity_poly.pdbx_seq_one_letter_code
_entity_poly.pdbx_strand_id
1 'polypeptide(L)'
;VAIPDISAGLGAVVGLGLMLGGATALLSALWRVALDVGAEVLAAGTVGVWQNLGGWAAFTVGAGAIWWLHWVHDDARSRREVVPGVLVAMSGIVAPAIMTLSGTGIVIYHLLRSATGDGGSLSVAEPGPAAGLAVALVGATAWAYHRNTLRGHVDALRWGTGLVLSGIGLVGAATGLGIVVNAALGSFVETVGGSGMSNLLCGGLSTFAVSVPLWVAAWRPGLQLRDPRRRHWSGRLIYLVIVFSASAITALVTAITIAYISFEYLLRTGAKEGLLDEIRGALGLLVATAVVAGYHFPVWRRDRVVRREQREAADEHPRLRNVMLVVGADLEPDAVDDLVRSIRGATGATVTQLTRLDVVTPVGALVPGDLTAALATVGAERALVVTGGPDGFSVIPLRS
;
A
#
# COMPACT_ATOMS: atom_id res chain seq x y z
N VAL A 1 -16.66 -15.52 -6.73
CA VAL A 1 -17.14 -14.16 -6.38
C VAL A 1 -18.53 -14.02 -6.95
N ALA A 2 -19.55 -13.93 -6.12
CA ALA A 2 -20.92 -13.80 -6.60
C ALA A 2 -21.20 -12.32 -6.95
N ILE A 3 -22.03 -12.06 -7.96
CA ILE A 3 -22.43 -10.71 -8.39
C ILE A 3 -22.93 -9.81 -7.23
N PRO A 4 -23.69 -10.31 -6.23
CA PRO A 4 -24.13 -9.53 -5.08
C PRO A 4 -22.98 -8.97 -4.21
N ASP A 5 -21.80 -9.59 -4.28
CA ASP A 5 -20.66 -9.18 -3.45
C ASP A 5 -19.97 -7.93 -3.99
N ILE A 6 -20.05 -7.73 -5.31
CA ILE A 6 -19.46 -6.59 -6.01
C ILE A 6 -20.36 -5.36 -5.85
N SER A 7 -21.68 -5.53 -5.90
CA SER A 7 -22.63 -4.41 -5.77
C SER A 7 -22.57 -3.76 -4.38
N ALA A 8 -22.50 -4.56 -3.31
CA ALA A 8 -22.37 -4.02 -1.95
C ALA A 8 -21.04 -3.26 -1.77
N GLY A 9 -19.95 -3.80 -2.30
CA GLY A 9 -18.64 -3.12 -2.29
C GLY A 9 -18.68 -1.78 -3.03
N LEU A 10 -19.25 -1.75 -4.23
CA LEU A 10 -19.40 -0.52 -5.02
C LEU A 10 -20.31 0.51 -4.34
N GLY A 11 -21.44 0.06 -3.77
CA GLY A 11 -22.34 0.93 -3.01
C GLY A 11 -21.65 1.58 -1.81
N ALA A 12 -20.83 0.81 -1.09
CA ALA A 12 -20.02 1.34 0.01
C ALA A 12 -18.97 2.36 -0.49
N VAL A 13 -18.29 2.09 -1.62
CA VAL A 13 -17.31 3.03 -2.20
C VAL A 13 -17.96 4.33 -2.63
N VAL A 14 -19.09 4.26 -3.34
CA VAL A 14 -19.83 5.42 -3.82
C VAL A 14 -20.38 6.23 -2.65
N GLY A 15 -21.03 5.56 -1.69
CA GLY A 15 -21.54 6.20 -0.47
C GLY A 15 -20.43 6.89 0.30
N LEU A 16 -19.27 6.25 0.48
CA LEU A 16 -18.12 6.84 1.14
C LEU A 16 -17.62 8.10 0.40
N GLY A 17 -17.43 8.00 -0.92
CA GLY A 17 -16.95 9.13 -1.72
C GLY A 17 -17.87 10.35 -1.64
N LEU A 18 -19.18 10.13 -1.77
CA LEU A 18 -20.19 11.18 -1.62
C LEU A 18 -20.21 11.75 -0.19
N MET A 19 -20.11 10.89 0.83
CA MET A 19 -20.11 11.32 2.23
C MET A 19 -18.87 12.17 2.54
N LEU A 20 -17.68 11.79 2.06
CA LEU A 20 -16.45 12.56 2.25
C LEU A 20 -16.52 13.93 1.58
N GLY A 21 -17.06 14.00 0.35
CA GLY A 21 -17.27 15.25 -0.35
C GLY A 21 -18.25 16.17 0.38
N GLY A 22 -19.41 15.64 0.77
CA GLY A 22 -20.43 16.35 1.54
C GLY A 22 -19.89 16.87 2.88
N ALA A 23 -19.23 16.00 3.65
CA ALA A 23 -18.67 16.36 4.96
C ALA A 23 -17.60 17.45 4.83
N THR A 24 -16.76 17.39 3.79
CA THR A 24 -15.74 18.43 3.53
C THR A 24 -16.38 19.77 3.20
N ALA A 25 -17.40 19.78 2.34
CA ALA A 25 -18.13 20.99 1.97
C ALA A 25 -18.89 21.58 3.17
N LEU A 26 -19.58 20.74 3.95
CA LEU A 26 -20.27 21.13 5.17
C LEU A 26 -19.29 21.74 6.19
N LEU A 27 -18.19 21.06 6.48
CA LEU A 27 -17.22 21.52 7.47
C LEU A 27 -16.53 22.82 7.03
N SER A 28 -16.22 22.95 5.73
CA SER A 28 -15.68 24.19 5.15
C SER A 28 -16.68 25.35 5.29
N ALA A 29 -17.96 25.11 5.03
CA ALA A 29 -19.01 26.12 5.18
C ALA A 29 -19.21 26.53 6.64
N LEU A 30 -19.21 25.56 7.57
CA LEU A 30 -19.28 25.81 9.01
C LEU A 30 -18.09 26.67 9.48
N TRP A 31 -16.88 26.39 9.00
CA TRP A 31 -15.70 27.18 9.34
C TRP A 31 -15.81 28.64 8.87
N ARG A 32 -16.30 28.86 7.65
CA ARG A 32 -16.55 30.21 7.13
C ARG A 32 -17.58 30.96 7.98
N VAL A 33 -18.68 30.31 8.34
CA VAL A 33 -19.69 30.92 9.20
C VAL A 33 -19.13 31.20 10.60
N ALA A 34 -18.33 30.30 11.16
CA ALA A 34 -17.76 30.49 12.49
C ALA A 34 -16.71 31.61 12.54
N LEU A 35 -15.93 31.82 11.46
CA LEU A 35 -14.79 32.73 11.45
C LEU A 35 -15.02 34.07 10.77
N ASP A 36 -15.86 34.12 9.73
CA ASP A 36 -15.99 35.26 8.81
C ASP A 36 -17.25 36.09 9.09
N VAL A 37 -18.28 35.46 9.65
CA VAL A 37 -19.65 36.01 9.65
C VAL A 37 -19.99 36.78 10.93
N GLY A 38 -19.20 36.64 12.01
CA GLY A 38 -19.44 37.32 13.29
C GLY A 38 -20.81 36.97 13.92
N ALA A 39 -21.03 37.36 15.18
CA ALA A 39 -22.32 37.13 15.84
C ALA A 39 -23.49 37.88 15.15
N GLU A 40 -23.20 38.97 14.42
CA GLU A 40 -24.19 39.87 13.84
C GLU A 40 -24.94 39.29 12.63
N VAL A 41 -24.28 38.58 11.72
CA VAL A 41 -24.97 37.98 10.56
C VAL A 41 -25.70 36.68 10.93
N LEU A 42 -25.20 35.97 11.95
CA LEU A 42 -25.94 34.89 12.61
C LEU A 42 -27.23 35.44 13.28
N ALA A 43 -27.17 36.63 13.88
CA ALA A 43 -28.32 37.32 14.45
C ALA A 43 -29.26 37.92 13.37
N ALA A 44 -28.74 38.30 12.20
CA ALA A 44 -29.53 38.83 11.08
C ALA A 44 -30.31 37.76 10.29
N GLY A 45 -30.15 36.47 10.62
CA GLY A 45 -31.00 35.39 10.09
C GLY A 45 -31.00 35.27 8.56
N THR A 46 -29.82 35.40 7.93
CA THR A 46 -29.72 35.27 6.46
C THR A 46 -30.12 33.86 6.02
N VAL A 47 -31.35 33.73 5.52
CA VAL A 47 -31.99 32.46 5.13
C VAL A 47 -31.10 31.63 4.18
N GLY A 48 -30.32 32.29 3.32
CA GLY A 48 -29.42 31.63 2.37
C GLY A 48 -28.26 30.84 3.00
N VAL A 49 -27.71 31.29 4.13
CA VAL A 49 -26.59 30.58 4.82
C VAL A 49 -27.10 29.28 5.43
N TRP A 50 -28.24 29.33 6.11
CA TRP A 50 -28.87 28.16 6.72
C TRP A 50 -29.38 27.16 5.68
N GLN A 51 -29.91 27.64 4.54
CA GLN A 51 -30.29 26.78 3.42
C GLN A 51 -29.08 26.03 2.83
N ASN A 52 -27.94 26.72 2.65
CA ASN A 52 -26.72 26.09 2.14
C ASN A 52 -26.16 25.05 3.13
N LEU A 53 -26.04 25.40 4.41
CA LEU A 53 -25.63 24.46 5.46
C LEU A 53 -26.56 23.26 5.56
N GLY A 54 -27.88 23.49 5.54
CA GLY A 54 -28.90 22.44 5.54
C GLY A 54 -28.78 21.52 4.33
N GLY A 55 -28.51 22.07 3.14
CA GLY A 55 -28.27 21.30 1.92
C GLY A 55 -27.06 20.37 2.03
N TRP A 56 -25.91 20.88 2.48
CA TRP A 56 -24.72 20.05 2.69
C TRP A 56 -24.91 19.02 3.80
N ALA A 57 -25.61 19.37 4.88
CA ALA A 57 -25.93 18.43 5.95
C ALA A 57 -26.83 17.30 5.45
N ALA A 58 -27.92 17.61 4.76
CA ALA A 58 -28.82 16.63 4.18
C ALA A 58 -28.10 15.71 3.17
N PHE A 59 -27.26 16.29 2.30
CA PHE A 59 -26.46 15.53 1.35
C PHE A 59 -25.48 14.58 2.06
N THR A 60 -24.78 15.06 3.10
CA THR A 60 -23.81 14.27 3.87
C THR A 60 -24.49 13.12 4.59
N VAL A 61 -25.64 13.39 5.22
CA VAL A 61 -26.44 12.36 5.91
C VAL A 61 -26.98 11.33 4.92
N GLY A 62 -27.52 11.77 3.78
CA GLY A 62 -28.01 10.88 2.73
C GLY A 62 -26.90 9.97 2.17
N ALA A 63 -25.74 10.54 1.85
CA ALA A 63 -24.57 9.79 1.40
C ALA A 63 -24.03 8.83 2.48
N GLY A 64 -24.01 9.29 3.74
CA GLY A 64 -23.63 8.48 4.90
C GLY A 64 -24.58 7.32 5.14
N ALA A 65 -25.87 7.48 4.86
CA ALA A 65 -26.86 6.39 4.92
C ALA A 65 -26.58 5.33 3.85
N ILE A 66 -26.26 5.74 2.61
CA ILE A 66 -25.86 4.80 1.54
C ILE A 66 -24.62 4.01 1.96
N TRP A 67 -23.60 4.72 2.48
CA TRP A 67 -22.40 4.07 3.00
C TRP A 67 -22.73 3.09 4.13
N TRP A 68 -23.52 3.52 5.13
CA TRP A 68 -23.89 2.70 6.27
C TRP A 68 -24.63 1.42 5.86
N LEU A 69 -25.58 1.52 4.94
CA LEU A 69 -26.33 0.37 4.43
C LEU A 69 -25.38 -0.65 3.82
N HIS A 70 -24.52 -0.25 2.90
CA HIS A 70 -23.65 -1.21 2.23
C HIS A 70 -22.46 -1.67 3.07
N TRP A 71 -21.94 -0.80 3.94
CA TRP A 71 -20.74 -1.08 4.72
C TRP A 71 -21.03 -1.85 6.01
N VAL A 72 -22.07 -1.43 6.74
CA VAL A 72 -22.43 -1.97 8.06
C VAL A 72 -23.58 -2.95 7.95
N HIS A 73 -24.65 -2.62 7.21
CA HIS A 73 -25.84 -3.46 7.14
C HIS A 73 -25.66 -4.68 6.23
N ASP A 74 -25.12 -4.51 5.02
CA ASP A 74 -24.78 -5.60 4.08
C ASP A 74 -23.46 -6.32 4.44
N ASP A 75 -22.91 -5.96 5.60
CA ASP A 75 -21.72 -6.52 6.24
C ASP A 75 -20.48 -6.59 5.33
N ALA A 76 -20.32 -5.64 4.40
CA ALA A 76 -19.13 -5.55 3.56
C ALA A 76 -17.85 -5.43 4.38
N ARG A 77 -17.92 -4.91 5.61
CA ARG A 77 -16.81 -4.77 6.55
C ARG A 77 -16.25 -6.09 7.11
N SER A 78 -17.03 -7.18 7.13
CA SER A 78 -16.59 -8.46 7.70
C SER A 78 -15.98 -9.39 6.64
N ARG A 79 -16.14 -9.03 5.36
CA ARG A 79 -15.76 -9.85 4.22
C ARG A 79 -14.24 -9.96 4.13
N ARG A 80 -13.72 -11.18 4.34
CA ARG A 80 -12.29 -11.46 4.41
C ARG A 80 -11.66 -11.84 3.06
N GLU A 81 -12.46 -11.88 2.01
CA GLU A 81 -12.01 -12.21 0.66
C GLU A 81 -11.11 -11.12 0.07
N VAL A 82 -10.14 -11.53 -0.76
CA VAL A 82 -9.12 -10.63 -1.30
C VAL A 82 -9.70 -9.56 -2.21
N VAL A 83 -10.65 -9.91 -3.11
CA VAL A 83 -11.15 -8.97 -4.13
C VAL A 83 -12.06 -7.88 -3.52
N PRO A 84 -13.12 -8.21 -2.76
CA PRO A 84 -13.89 -7.20 -2.05
C PRO A 84 -13.04 -6.44 -1.01
N GLY A 85 -12.14 -7.14 -0.33
CA GLY A 85 -11.22 -6.55 0.64
C GLY A 85 -10.28 -5.52 0.03
N VAL A 86 -9.83 -5.70 -1.22
CA VAL A 86 -8.99 -4.72 -1.94
C VAL A 86 -9.79 -3.49 -2.32
N LEU A 87 -11.01 -3.63 -2.87
CA LEU A 87 -11.86 -2.48 -3.22
C LEU A 87 -12.17 -1.61 -1.98
N VAL A 88 -12.50 -2.27 -0.88
CA VAL A 88 -12.75 -1.66 0.41
C VAL A 88 -11.49 -1.02 1.00
N ALA A 89 -10.35 -1.69 0.95
CA ALA A 89 -9.09 -1.15 1.46
C ALA A 89 -8.62 0.05 0.62
N MET A 90 -8.74 -0.01 -0.72
CA MET A 90 -8.36 1.10 -1.58
C MET A 90 -9.27 2.31 -1.38
N SER A 91 -10.59 2.14 -1.42
CA SER A 91 -11.54 3.25 -1.23
C SER A 91 -11.54 3.82 0.19
N GLY A 92 -11.46 2.96 1.21
CA GLY A 92 -11.51 3.35 2.62
C GLY A 92 -10.20 3.91 3.19
N ILE A 93 -9.06 3.66 2.54
CA ILE A 93 -7.75 4.05 3.08
C ILE A 93 -6.98 4.95 2.14
N VAL A 94 -6.89 4.63 0.85
CA VAL A 94 -6.06 5.41 -0.07
C VAL A 94 -6.65 6.81 -0.27
N ALA A 95 -7.94 6.90 -0.61
CA ALA A 95 -8.57 8.20 -0.82
C ALA A 95 -8.58 9.06 0.46
N PRO A 96 -8.99 8.55 1.65
CA PRO A 96 -8.89 9.30 2.91
C PRO A 96 -7.47 9.68 3.31
N ALA A 97 -6.46 8.83 3.05
CA ALA A 97 -5.07 9.18 3.30
C ALA A 97 -4.60 10.32 2.38
N ILE A 98 -4.94 10.29 1.09
CA ILE A 98 -4.65 11.37 0.15
C ILE A 98 -5.32 12.66 0.62
N MET A 99 -6.60 12.63 0.98
CA MET A 99 -7.29 13.80 1.55
C MET A 99 -6.56 14.34 2.78
N THR A 100 -6.19 13.46 3.72
CA THR A 100 -5.45 13.85 4.92
C THR A 100 -4.15 14.59 4.57
N LEU A 101 -3.36 14.03 3.66
CA LEU A 101 -2.08 14.61 3.25
C LEU A 101 -2.27 15.93 2.49
N SER A 102 -3.19 15.98 1.53
CA SER A 102 -3.46 17.17 0.73
C SER A 102 -3.98 18.30 1.61
N GLY A 103 -4.95 18.05 2.49
CA GLY A 103 -5.47 19.04 3.43
C GLY A 103 -4.39 19.55 4.39
N THR A 104 -3.60 18.63 4.96
CA THR A 104 -2.47 19.00 5.86
C THR A 104 -1.41 19.80 5.09
N GLY A 105 -1.13 19.43 3.85
CA GLY A 105 -0.19 20.13 2.97
C GLY A 105 -0.64 21.55 2.68
N ILE A 106 -1.93 21.77 2.40
CA ILE A 106 -2.52 23.11 2.22
C ILE A 106 -2.32 23.95 3.49
N VAL A 107 -2.61 23.40 4.67
CA VAL A 107 -2.45 24.11 5.94
C VAL A 107 -0.98 24.49 6.18
N ILE A 108 -0.05 23.56 5.98
CA ILE A 108 1.39 23.83 6.12
C ILE A 108 1.87 24.85 5.08
N TYR A 109 1.37 24.79 3.84
CA TYR A 109 1.68 25.77 2.81
C TYR A 109 1.32 27.20 3.26
N HIS A 110 0.10 27.40 3.78
CA HIS A 110 -0.32 28.70 4.28
C HIS A 110 0.47 29.13 5.52
N LEU A 111 0.80 28.21 6.43
CA LEU A 111 1.66 28.49 7.59
C LEU A 111 3.05 28.97 7.14
N LEU A 112 3.69 28.27 6.20
CA LEU A 112 4.99 28.66 5.66
C LEU A 112 4.91 30.04 4.98
N ARG A 113 3.89 30.27 4.16
CA ARG A 113 3.70 31.55 3.46
C ARG A 113 3.45 32.72 4.41
N SER A 114 2.74 32.48 5.51
CA SER A 114 2.57 33.50 6.55
C SER A 114 3.89 33.80 7.28
N ALA A 115 4.71 32.77 7.51
CA ALA A 115 6.00 32.91 8.19
C ALA A 115 7.05 33.62 7.34
N THR A 116 6.99 33.52 6.01
CA THR A 116 7.90 34.23 5.08
C THR A 116 7.48 35.68 4.82
N GLY A 117 6.32 36.12 5.29
CA GLY A 117 5.82 37.49 5.09
C GLY A 117 5.09 37.72 3.76
N ASP A 118 5.09 36.75 2.83
CA ASP A 118 4.44 36.83 1.51
C ASP A 118 2.92 36.58 1.57
N GLY A 119 2.39 36.17 2.72
CA GLY A 119 1.00 35.75 2.90
C GLY A 119 0.12 36.69 3.73
N GLY A 120 0.67 37.78 4.28
CA GLY A 120 -0.02 38.52 5.35
C GLY A 120 -0.15 37.69 6.65
N SER A 121 -0.90 38.20 7.64
CA SER A 121 -1.18 37.46 8.87
C SER A 121 -2.06 36.25 8.57
N LEU A 122 -1.68 35.07 9.06
CA LEU A 122 -2.47 33.84 8.88
C LEU A 122 -3.86 34.00 9.51
N SER A 123 -4.88 34.23 8.68
CA SER A 123 -6.26 34.14 9.11
C SER A 123 -6.81 32.78 8.76
N VAL A 124 -7.22 32.00 9.78
CA VAL A 124 -7.91 30.71 9.57
C VAL A 124 -9.25 30.92 8.85
N ALA A 125 -9.77 32.16 8.82
CA ALA A 125 -10.96 32.54 8.08
C ALA A 125 -10.75 32.54 6.57
N GLU A 126 -9.50 32.60 6.09
CA GLU A 126 -9.25 32.55 4.66
C GLU A 126 -9.77 31.23 4.03
N PRO A 127 -10.34 31.30 2.81
CA PRO A 127 -10.93 30.11 2.17
C PRO A 127 -9.97 28.92 2.04
N GLY A 128 -8.67 29.17 1.88
CA GLY A 128 -7.64 28.14 1.71
C GLY A 128 -7.38 27.31 2.97
N PRO A 129 -6.89 27.91 4.08
CA PRO A 129 -6.65 27.21 5.34
C PRO A 129 -7.89 26.48 5.89
N ALA A 130 -9.07 27.11 5.84
CA ALA A 130 -10.32 26.49 6.30
C ALA A 130 -10.67 25.22 5.50
N ALA A 131 -10.57 25.28 4.16
CA ALA A 131 -10.80 24.12 3.30
C ALA A 131 -9.73 23.03 3.55
N GLY A 132 -8.47 23.42 3.69
CA GLY A 132 -7.37 22.49 4.01
C GLY A 132 -7.61 21.72 5.32
N LEU A 133 -8.02 22.42 6.38
CA LEU A 133 -8.38 21.81 7.66
C LEU A 133 -9.58 20.87 7.52
N ALA A 134 -10.63 21.29 6.81
CA ALA A 134 -11.81 20.45 6.61
C ALA A 134 -11.45 19.14 5.87
N VAL A 135 -10.71 19.23 4.76
CA VAL A 135 -10.23 18.08 3.99
C VAL A 135 -9.35 17.18 4.86
N ALA A 136 -8.44 17.76 5.65
CA ALA A 136 -7.54 17.01 6.51
C ALA A 136 -8.29 16.24 7.60
N LEU A 137 -9.24 16.87 8.29
CA LEU A 137 -10.00 16.28 9.39
C LEU A 137 -10.96 15.20 8.92
N VAL A 138 -11.69 15.45 7.83
CA VAL A 138 -12.60 14.46 7.23
C VAL A 138 -11.81 13.25 6.72
N GLY A 139 -10.72 13.50 6.00
CA GLY A 139 -9.80 12.45 5.55
C GLY A 139 -9.21 11.64 6.71
N ALA A 140 -8.70 12.31 7.75
CA ALA A 140 -8.05 11.66 8.88
C ALA A 140 -9.03 10.78 9.67
N THR A 141 -10.26 11.26 9.86
CA THR A 141 -11.32 10.52 10.55
C THR A 141 -11.70 9.25 9.80
N ALA A 142 -11.95 9.38 8.49
CA ALA A 142 -12.29 8.23 7.65
C ALA A 142 -11.12 7.25 7.55
N TRP A 143 -9.89 7.75 7.44
CA TRP A 143 -8.69 6.92 7.41
C TRP A 143 -8.48 6.16 8.71
N ALA A 144 -8.64 6.82 9.87
CA ALA A 144 -8.51 6.19 11.19
C ALA A 144 -9.55 5.08 11.38
N TYR A 145 -10.79 5.32 10.98
CA TYR A 145 -11.87 4.34 11.03
C TYR A 145 -11.55 3.07 10.21
N HIS A 146 -11.20 3.24 8.92
CA HIS A 146 -10.94 2.09 8.04
C HIS A 146 -9.64 1.36 8.40
N ARG A 147 -8.62 2.08 8.88
CA ARG A 147 -7.38 1.47 9.39
C ARG A 147 -7.64 0.58 10.60
N ASN A 148 -8.54 0.97 11.49
CA ASN A 148 -8.92 0.15 12.64
C ASN A 148 -9.72 -1.08 12.20
N THR A 149 -10.59 -0.94 11.21
CA THR A 149 -11.36 -2.06 10.65
C THR A 149 -10.46 -3.10 9.97
N LEU A 150 -9.38 -2.67 9.30
CA LEU A 150 -8.40 -3.59 8.73
C LEU A 150 -7.62 -4.41 9.76
N ARG A 151 -7.60 -4.05 11.04
CA ARG A 151 -6.88 -4.83 12.07
C ARG A 151 -7.43 -6.25 12.20
N GLY A 152 -8.71 -6.46 11.91
CA GLY A 152 -9.36 -7.79 11.92
C GLY A 152 -9.21 -8.61 10.63
N HIS A 153 -8.60 -8.04 9.58
CA HIS A 153 -8.46 -8.69 8.26
C HIS A 153 -7.16 -9.49 8.13
N VAL A 154 -7.07 -10.33 7.08
CA VAL A 154 -5.88 -11.14 6.79
C VAL A 154 -4.60 -10.29 6.66
N ASP A 155 -3.48 -10.83 7.15
CA ASP A 155 -2.18 -10.15 7.19
C ASP A 155 -1.78 -9.57 5.82
N ALA A 156 -1.99 -10.34 4.75
CA ALA A 156 -1.69 -9.96 3.37
C ALA A 156 -2.32 -8.61 2.96
N LEU A 157 -3.58 -8.36 3.34
CA LEU A 157 -4.29 -7.13 2.99
C LEU A 157 -3.74 -5.93 3.77
N ARG A 158 -3.39 -6.14 5.06
CA ARG A 158 -2.76 -5.09 5.88
C ARG A 158 -1.38 -4.72 5.33
N TRP A 159 -0.61 -5.70 4.89
CA TRP A 159 0.71 -5.49 4.27
C TRP A 159 0.62 -4.77 2.94
N GLY A 160 -0.26 -5.22 2.04
CA GLY A 160 -0.49 -4.58 0.75
C GLY A 160 -0.88 -3.12 0.91
N THR A 161 -1.80 -2.82 1.82
CA THR A 161 -2.22 -1.45 2.14
C THR A 161 -1.06 -0.60 2.66
N GLY A 162 -0.21 -1.16 3.53
CA GLY A 162 0.99 -0.47 4.02
C GLY A 162 1.96 -0.12 2.90
N LEU A 163 2.18 -1.01 1.93
CA LEU A 163 3.04 -0.73 0.77
C LEU A 163 2.42 0.31 -0.17
N VAL A 164 1.10 0.30 -0.36
CA VAL A 164 0.40 1.33 -1.14
C VAL A 164 0.55 2.70 -0.48
N LEU A 165 0.33 2.80 0.84
CA LEU A 165 0.55 4.04 1.60
C LEU A 165 2.01 4.50 1.56
N SER A 166 2.96 3.56 1.60
CA SER A 166 4.38 3.85 1.40
C SER A 166 4.64 4.43 0.01
N GLY A 167 4.04 3.87 -1.02
CA GLY A 167 4.14 4.37 -2.40
C GLY A 167 3.59 5.78 -2.55
N ILE A 168 2.41 6.06 -1.97
CA ILE A 168 1.79 7.40 -1.98
C ILE A 168 2.69 8.41 -1.27
N GLY A 169 3.17 8.08 -0.07
CA GLY A 169 4.12 8.93 0.66
C GLY A 169 5.42 9.15 -0.11
N LEU A 170 5.91 8.13 -0.81
CA LEU A 170 7.13 8.23 -1.62
C LEU A 170 6.92 9.14 -2.84
N VAL A 171 5.82 8.98 -3.58
CA VAL A 171 5.48 9.84 -4.73
C VAL A 171 5.34 11.28 -4.27
N GLY A 172 4.58 11.54 -3.21
CA GLY A 172 4.43 12.89 -2.65
C GLY A 172 5.77 13.48 -2.19
N ALA A 173 6.63 12.69 -1.53
CA ALA A 173 7.95 13.14 -1.12
C ALA A 173 8.87 13.43 -2.31
N ALA A 174 8.86 12.59 -3.35
CA ALA A 174 9.64 12.82 -4.56
C ALA A 174 9.16 14.06 -5.32
N THR A 175 7.84 14.24 -5.46
CA THR A 175 7.25 15.45 -6.06
C THR A 175 7.62 16.70 -5.26
N GLY A 176 7.44 16.68 -3.94
CA GLY A 176 7.80 17.82 -3.08
C GLY A 176 9.29 18.17 -3.18
N LEU A 177 10.17 17.17 -3.14
CA LEU A 177 11.61 17.36 -3.32
C LEU A 177 11.96 17.95 -4.70
N GLY A 178 11.34 17.44 -5.76
CA GLY A 178 11.55 17.94 -7.12
C GLY A 178 11.13 19.41 -7.25
N ILE A 179 9.99 19.79 -6.66
CA ILE A 179 9.53 21.18 -6.60
C ILE A 179 10.50 22.05 -5.79
N VAL A 180 10.99 21.58 -4.64
CA VAL A 180 11.98 22.32 -3.82
C VAL A 180 13.27 22.57 -4.61
N VAL A 181 13.79 21.55 -5.30
CA VAL A 181 15.01 21.68 -6.12
C VAL A 181 14.76 22.63 -7.30
N ASN A 182 13.63 22.48 -7.99
CA ASN A 182 13.23 23.39 -9.06
C ASN A 182 13.18 24.84 -8.56
N ALA A 183 12.58 25.05 -7.38
CA ALA A 183 12.45 26.38 -6.81
C ALA A 183 13.80 26.97 -6.36
N ALA A 184 14.66 26.14 -5.77
CA ALA A 184 16.01 26.54 -5.40
C ALA A 184 16.84 26.92 -6.63
N LEU A 185 16.76 26.16 -7.73
CA LEU A 185 17.44 26.50 -8.98
C LEU A 185 16.92 27.80 -9.58
N GLY A 186 15.60 28.01 -9.54
CA GLY A 186 14.98 29.25 -10.01
C GLY A 186 15.39 30.50 -9.22
N SER A 187 15.69 30.36 -7.92
CA SER A 187 16.17 31.48 -7.10
C SER A 187 17.54 32.04 -7.52
N PHE A 188 18.32 31.28 -8.30
CA PHE A 188 19.59 31.77 -8.87
C PHE A 188 19.40 32.61 -10.14
N VAL A 189 18.22 32.55 -10.76
CA VAL A 189 17.94 33.16 -12.08
C VAL A 189 17.00 34.36 -11.95
N GLU A 190 16.03 34.32 -11.04
CA GLU A 190 15.17 35.46 -10.76
C GLU A 190 15.91 36.56 -9.96
N THR A 191 15.63 37.83 -10.28
CA THR A 191 16.00 38.94 -9.40
C THR A 191 15.24 38.78 -8.09
N VAL A 192 15.99 38.79 -6.98
CA VAL A 192 15.50 38.66 -5.59
C VAL A 192 14.29 39.61 -5.38
N GLY A 193 13.06 39.07 -5.44
CA GLY A 193 11.83 39.87 -5.34
C GLY A 193 10.57 39.28 -5.99
N GLY A 194 10.67 38.25 -6.85
CA GLY A 194 9.51 37.57 -7.43
C GLY A 194 8.77 36.67 -6.43
N SER A 195 7.49 36.96 -6.14
CA SER A 195 6.66 36.16 -5.21
C SER A 195 6.32 34.76 -5.73
N GLY A 196 6.54 34.48 -7.03
CA GLY A 196 6.27 33.19 -7.67
C GLY A 196 7.14 32.06 -7.11
N MET A 197 8.44 32.29 -6.96
CA MET A 197 9.39 31.26 -6.52
C MET A 197 9.23 30.88 -5.05
N SER A 198 8.96 31.87 -4.20
CA SER A 198 8.66 31.66 -2.77
C SER A 198 7.40 30.81 -2.58
N ASN A 199 6.35 31.08 -3.36
CA ASN A 199 5.12 30.29 -3.35
C ASN A 199 5.37 28.84 -3.78
N LEU A 200 6.16 28.64 -4.86
CA LEU A 200 6.51 27.31 -5.34
C LEU A 200 7.33 26.53 -4.30
N LEU A 201 8.30 27.19 -3.65
CA LEU A 201 9.10 26.61 -2.58
C LEU A 201 8.22 26.19 -1.38
N CYS A 202 7.32 27.05 -0.92
CA CYS A 202 6.37 26.73 0.16
C CYS A 202 5.48 25.53 -0.22
N GLY A 203 5.05 25.44 -1.49
CA GLY A 203 4.29 24.31 -2.02
C GLY A 203 5.09 23.00 -2.02
N GLY A 204 6.35 23.06 -2.46
CA GLY A 204 7.26 21.91 -2.42
C GLY A 204 7.57 21.45 -1.00
N LEU A 205 7.89 22.37 -0.10
CA LEU A 205 8.20 22.10 1.31
C LEU A 205 7.01 21.51 2.06
N SER A 206 5.81 22.06 1.88
CA SER A 206 4.59 21.53 2.52
C SER A 206 4.28 20.11 2.05
N THR A 207 4.34 19.86 0.74
CA THR A 207 4.14 18.52 0.15
C THR A 207 5.19 17.52 0.65
N PHE A 208 6.46 17.93 0.71
CA PHE A 208 7.55 17.11 1.24
C PHE A 208 7.36 16.80 2.72
N ALA A 209 7.02 17.81 3.52
CA ALA A 209 6.86 17.72 4.96
C ALA A 209 5.73 16.76 5.39
N VAL A 210 4.63 16.68 4.64
CA VAL A 210 3.54 15.73 4.95
C VAL A 210 3.82 14.32 4.43
N SER A 211 4.50 14.20 3.29
CA SER A 211 4.64 12.91 2.60
C SER A 211 5.78 12.06 3.15
N VAL A 212 6.88 12.68 3.59
CA VAL A 212 8.03 11.96 4.17
C VAL A 212 7.65 11.19 5.44
N PRO A 213 6.96 11.78 6.45
CA PRO A 213 6.54 11.04 7.64
C PRO A 213 5.64 9.84 7.31
N LEU A 214 4.72 9.99 6.35
CA LEU A 214 3.89 8.88 5.90
C LEU A 214 4.74 7.75 5.30
N TRP A 215 5.65 8.09 4.38
CA TRP A 215 6.53 7.12 3.76
C TRP A 215 7.37 6.37 4.81
N VAL A 216 8.01 7.08 5.74
CA VAL A 216 8.80 6.45 6.82
C VAL A 216 7.93 5.55 7.69
N ALA A 217 6.73 6.02 8.08
CA ALA A 217 5.82 5.29 8.95
C ALA A 217 5.23 4.03 8.29
N ALA A 218 5.05 4.04 6.97
CA ALA A 218 4.48 2.94 6.19
C ALA A 218 5.56 1.93 5.72
N TRP A 219 6.74 2.41 5.33
CA TRP A 219 7.82 1.58 4.78
C TRP A 219 8.53 0.70 5.83
N ARG A 220 8.85 1.26 7.01
CA ARG A 220 9.46 0.57 8.18
C ARG A 220 10.43 -0.60 7.85
N PRO A 221 11.56 -0.34 7.20
CA PRO A 221 12.43 -1.39 6.65
C PRO A 221 13.04 -2.33 7.72
N GLY A 222 13.27 -1.84 8.94
CA GLY A 222 13.92 -2.60 10.02
C GLY A 222 13.02 -3.60 10.77
N LEU A 223 11.71 -3.34 10.83
CA LEU A 223 10.75 -4.24 11.50
C LEU A 223 10.44 -5.50 10.67
N GLN A 224 10.64 -5.44 9.36
CA GLN A 224 10.26 -6.51 8.43
C GLN A 224 11.29 -7.65 8.35
N LEU A 225 12.58 -7.38 8.61
CA LEU A 225 13.64 -8.39 8.59
C LEU A 225 13.68 -9.27 9.84
N ARG A 226 13.09 -8.79 10.95
CA ARG A 226 13.12 -9.44 12.26
C ARG A 226 12.03 -10.49 12.47
N ASP A 227 10.98 -10.51 11.66
CA ASP A 227 9.87 -11.45 11.80
C ASP A 227 9.94 -12.56 10.73
N PRO A 228 10.20 -13.83 11.12
CA PRO A 228 10.26 -14.96 10.19
C PRO A 228 8.99 -15.16 9.36
N ARG A 229 7.80 -14.83 9.91
CA ARG A 229 6.52 -14.92 9.20
C ARG A 229 6.40 -13.89 8.07
N ARG A 230 7.19 -12.82 8.14
CA ARG A 230 7.20 -11.70 7.16
C ARG A 230 8.26 -11.85 6.08
N ARG A 231 9.22 -12.76 6.24
CA ARG A 231 10.33 -12.99 5.29
C ARG A 231 9.88 -13.59 3.96
N HIS A 232 8.77 -14.32 3.94
CA HIS A 232 8.29 -15.02 2.74
C HIS A 232 7.43 -14.15 1.81
N TRP A 233 7.12 -12.90 2.19
CA TRP A 233 6.13 -12.10 1.47
C TRP A 233 6.72 -11.41 0.23
N SER A 234 6.19 -11.72 -0.95
CA SER A 234 6.64 -11.20 -2.26
C SER A 234 6.34 -9.71 -2.48
N GLY A 235 5.36 -9.13 -1.75
CA GLY A 235 4.90 -7.77 -2.00
C GLY A 235 5.97 -6.68 -1.84
N ARG A 236 6.92 -6.83 -0.91
CA ARG A 236 8.03 -5.89 -0.75
C ARG A 236 8.94 -5.85 -1.98
N LEU A 237 9.20 -7.01 -2.59
CA LEU A 237 9.99 -7.07 -3.81
C LEU A 237 9.25 -6.49 -5.00
N ILE A 238 7.95 -6.77 -5.11
CA ILE A 238 7.08 -6.16 -6.13
C ILE A 238 7.14 -4.64 -5.99
N TYR A 239 7.00 -4.12 -4.76
CA TYR A 239 7.17 -2.70 -4.46
C TYR A 239 8.54 -2.17 -4.90
N LEU A 240 9.64 -2.82 -4.50
CA LEU A 240 11.00 -2.38 -4.84
C LEU A 240 11.25 -2.40 -6.35
N VAL A 241 10.75 -3.42 -7.05
CA VAL A 241 10.83 -3.52 -8.51
C VAL A 241 10.04 -2.39 -9.15
N ILE A 242 8.80 -2.15 -8.73
CA ILE A 242 7.97 -1.05 -9.27
C ILE A 242 8.65 0.30 -9.04
N VAL A 243 9.12 0.58 -7.82
CA VAL A 243 9.79 1.84 -7.48
C VAL A 243 11.07 2.02 -8.29
N PHE A 244 11.89 0.98 -8.42
CA PHE A 244 13.12 1.04 -9.18
C PHE A 244 12.87 1.20 -10.68
N SER A 245 11.93 0.45 -11.25
CA SER A 245 11.54 0.57 -12.66
C SER A 245 10.95 1.95 -12.96
N ALA A 246 10.05 2.46 -12.12
CA ALA A 246 9.49 3.80 -12.26
C ALA A 246 10.60 4.87 -12.18
N SER A 247 11.56 4.71 -11.26
CA SER A 247 12.70 5.63 -11.15
C SER A 247 13.60 5.58 -12.39
N ALA A 248 13.89 4.40 -12.92
CA ALA A 248 14.72 4.25 -14.12
C ALA A 248 14.05 4.87 -15.35
N ILE A 249 12.74 4.64 -15.55
CA ILE A 249 11.97 5.24 -16.65
C ILE A 249 11.93 6.76 -16.49
N THR A 250 11.63 7.25 -15.29
CA THR A 250 11.57 8.70 -15.02
C THR A 250 12.93 9.36 -15.26
N ALA A 251 14.03 8.77 -14.79
CA ALA A 251 15.37 9.29 -15.02
C ALA A 251 15.73 9.33 -16.51
N LEU A 252 15.38 8.27 -17.26
CA LEU A 252 15.63 8.21 -18.70
C LEU A 252 14.86 9.29 -19.46
N VAL A 253 13.54 9.39 -19.24
CA VAL A 253 12.69 10.41 -19.87
C VAL A 253 13.20 11.81 -19.54
N THR A 254 13.50 12.05 -18.26
CA THR A 254 13.97 13.36 -17.79
C THR A 254 15.34 13.73 -18.38
N ALA A 255 16.27 12.77 -18.48
CA ALA A 255 17.58 13.00 -19.11
C ALA A 255 17.44 13.33 -20.59
N ILE A 256 16.54 12.63 -21.31
CA ILE A 256 16.23 12.93 -22.71
C ILE A 256 15.61 14.32 -22.84
N THR A 257 14.67 14.68 -21.97
CA THR A 257 14.06 16.03 -21.95
C THR A 257 15.11 17.12 -21.73
N ILE A 258 16.03 16.93 -20.77
CA ILE A 258 17.12 17.89 -20.52
C ILE A 258 18.01 18.04 -21.77
N ALA A 259 18.40 16.93 -22.39
CA ALA A 259 19.22 16.94 -23.60
C ALA A 259 18.50 17.67 -24.76
N TYR A 260 17.22 17.35 -24.98
CA TYR A 260 16.40 17.99 -26.00
C TYR A 260 16.30 19.50 -25.81
N ILE A 261 15.91 19.96 -24.62
CA ILE A 261 15.80 21.39 -24.30
C ILE A 261 17.16 22.07 -24.47
N SER A 262 18.26 21.42 -24.06
CA SER A 262 19.60 21.96 -24.23
C SER A 262 19.97 22.16 -25.71
N PHE A 263 19.66 21.20 -26.58
CA PHE A 263 19.89 21.33 -28.02
C PHE A 263 19.00 22.40 -28.65
N GLU A 264 17.71 22.43 -28.28
CA GLU A 264 16.76 23.44 -28.76
C GLU A 264 17.22 24.86 -28.38
N TYR A 265 17.64 25.04 -27.13
CA TYR A 265 18.19 26.30 -26.64
C TYR A 265 19.43 26.76 -27.41
N LEU A 266 20.36 25.84 -27.70
CA LEU A 266 21.59 26.15 -28.46
C LEU A 266 21.32 26.52 -29.92
N LEU A 267 20.27 25.97 -30.52
CA LEU A 267 19.86 26.27 -31.90
C LEU A 267 19.03 27.55 -32.01
N ARG A 268 18.42 28.01 -30.91
CA ARG A 268 17.55 29.18 -30.89
C ARG A 268 18.36 30.47 -30.87
N THR A 269 18.23 31.27 -31.93
CA THR A 269 18.78 32.63 -31.98
C THR A 269 17.89 33.59 -31.18
N GLY A 270 18.49 34.36 -30.25
CA GLY A 270 17.77 35.39 -29.47
C GLY A 270 16.97 34.88 -28.27
N ALA A 271 17.41 33.80 -27.60
CA ALA A 271 16.83 33.33 -26.35
C ALA A 271 16.75 34.46 -25.29
N LYS A 272 15.54 34.69 -24.75
CA LYS A 272 15.29 35.72 -23.72
C LYS A 272 15.55 35.23 -22.30
N GLU A 273 15.30 33.94 -22.05
CA GLU A 273 15.52 33.26 -20.77
C GLU A 273 16.83 32.47 -20.84
N GLY A 274 17.43 32.17 -19.68
CA GLY A 274 18.64 31.34 -19.62
C GLY A 274 18.31 29.85 -19.68
N LEU A 275 19.22 29.03 -20.21
CA LEU A 275 19.05 27.56 -20.31
C LEU A 275 18.60 26.92 -18.98
N LEU A 276 19.16 27.38 -17.86
CA LEU A 276 18.82 26.86 -16.53
C LEU A 276 17.33 27.04 -16.21
N ASP A 277 16.71 28.12 -16.66
CA ASP A 277 15.29 28.40 -16.42
C ASP A 277 14.38 27.42 -17.17
N GLU A 278 14.83 26.94 -18.33
CA GLU A 278 14.11 25.97 -19.14
C GLU A 278 14.27 24.54 -18.60
N ILE A 279 15.44 24.18 -18.06
CA ILE A 279 15.72 22.81 -17.60
C ILE A 279 15.51 22.57 -16.11
N ARG A 280 15.35 23.61 -15.27
CA ARG A 280 15.26 23.47 -13.79
C ARG A 280 14.16 22.53 -13.32
N GLY A 281 13.02 22.50 -13.99
CA GLY A 281 11.91 21.59 -13.67
C GLY A 281 12.31 20.13 -13.87
N ALA A 282 12.95 19.83 -15.00
CA ALA A 282 13.47 18.50 -15.29
C ALA A 282 14.63 18.13 -14.36
N LEU A 283 15.54 19.05 -14.05
CA LEU A 283 16.61 18.81 -13.07
C LEU A 283 16.05 18.47 -11.69
N GLY A 284 15.01 19.16 -11.23
CA GLY A 284 14.34 18.86 -9.97
C GLY A 284 13.80 17.43 -9.93
N LEU A 285 13.11 16.99 -11.00
CA LEU A 285 12.62 15.62 -11.12
C LEU A 285 13.75 14.58 -11.16
N LEU A 286 14.86 14.87 -11.86
CA LEU A 286 16.01 13.99 -11.94
C LEU A 286 16.68 13.80 -10.57
N VAL A 287 16.87 14.89 -9.82
CA VAL A 287 17.44 14.85 -8.46
C VAL A 287 16.53 14.06 -7.52
N ALA A 288 15.23 14.32 -7.53
CA ALA A 288 14.28 13.57 -6.71
C ALA A 288 14.32 12.07 -7.02
N THR A 289 14.36 11.72 -8.31
CA THR A 289 14.46 10.34 -8.79
C THR A 289 15.77 9.67 -8.34
N ALA A 290 16.89 10.39 -8.45
CA ALA A 290 18.19 9.90 -8.00
C ALA A 290 18.22 9.60 -6.50
N VAL A 291 17.61 10.47 -5.68
CA VAL A 291 17.49 10.26 -4.22
C VAL A 291 16.63 9.02 -3.91
N VAL A 292 15.48 8.87 -4.57
CA VAL A 292 14.59 7.71 -4.40
C VAL A 292 15.31 6.41 -4.77
N ALA A 293 15.95 6.37 -5.93
CA ALA A 293 16.70 5.21 -6.41
C ALA A 293 17.89 4.89 -5.47
N GLY A 294 18.64 5.92 -5.08
CA GLY A 294 19.79 5.82 -4.19
C GLY A 294 19.44 5.24 -2.82
N TYR A 295 18.26 5.58 -2.28
CA TYR A 295 17.76 4.99 -1.03
C TYR A 295 17.35 3.51 -1.20
N HIS A 296 16.58 3.19 -2.25
CA HIS A 296 15.99 1.86 -2.40
C HIS A 296 16.99 0.81 -2.91
N PHE A 297 18.04 1.23 -3.63
CA PHE A 297 19.03 0.31 -4.20
C PHE A 297 19.79 -0.52 -3.14
N PRO A 298 20.35 0.07 -2.06
CA PRO A 298 20.94 -0.71 -0.97
C PRO A 298 19.97 -1.67 -0.30
N VAL A 299 18.69 -1.27 -0.16
CA VAL A 299 17.66 -2.12 0.46
C VAL A 299 17.35 -3.33 -0.42
N TRP A 300 17.15 -3.11 -1.71
CA TRP A 300 16.97 -4.19 -2.69
C TRP A 300 18.17 -5.14 -2.72
N ARG A 301 19.40 -4.60 -2.70
CA ARG A 301 20.63 -5.41 -2.69
C ARG A 301 20.68 -6.33 -1.47
N ARG A 302 20.38 -5.80 -0.27
CA ARG A 302 20.33 -6.58 0.97
C ARG A 302 19.27 -7.66 0.92
N ASP A 303 18.08 -7.35 0.42
CA ASP A 303 16.98 -8.34 0.31
C ASP A 303 17.32 -9.49 -0.64
N ARG A 304 18.06 -9.22 -1.72
CA ARG A 304 18.51 -10.28 -2.63
C ARG A 304 19.52 -11.22 -2.00
N VAL A 305 20.45 -10.70 -1.20
CA VAL A 305 21.44 -11.52 -0.48
C VAL A 305 20.75 -12.42 0.53
N VAL A 306 19.90 -11.86 1.40
CA VAL A 306 19.17 -12.64 2.42
C VAL A 306 18.31 -13.74 1.79
N ARG A 307 17.67 -13.48 0.64
CA ARG A 307 16.88 -14.51 -0.05
C ARG A 307 17.72 -15.57 -0.73
N ARG A 308 18.92 -15.21 -1.18
CA ARG A 308 19.87 -16.18 -1.74
C ARG A 308 20.33 -17.13 -0.64
N GLU A 309 20.77 -16.59 0.50
CA GLU A 309 21.14 -17.37 1.69
C GLU A 309 19.99 -18.29 2.15
N GLN A 310 18.74 -17.80 2.14
CA GLN A 310 17.57 -18.61 2.48
C GLN A 310 17.27 -19.73 1.49
N ARG A 311 17.52 -19.50 0.19
CA ARG A 311 17.36 -20.54 -0.83
C ARG A 311 18.44 -21.59 -0.67
N GLU A 312 19.69 -21.16 -0.51
CA GLU A 312 20.82 -22.05 -0.26
C GLU A 312 20.60 -22.90 1.01
N ALA A 313 20.15 -22.30 2.12
CA ALA A 313 19.80 -23.04 3.35
C ALA A 313 18.58 -23.97 3.20
N ALA A 314 17.63 -23.65 2.31
CA ALA A 314 16.49 -24.52 2.03
C ALA A 314 16.89 -25.71 1.13
N ASP A 315 17.87 -25.51 0.25
CA ASP A 315 18.44 -26.56 -0.60
C ASP A 315 19.35 -27.51 0.21
N GLU A 316 20.04 -27.01 1.25
CA GLU A 316 20.85 -27.83 2.17
C GLU A 316 20.00 -28.80 3.02
N HIS A 317 18.75 -28.45 3.31
CA HIS A 317 17.80 -29.30 4.05
C HIS A 317 16.44 -29.35 3.33
N PRO A 318 16.31 -30.13 2.24
CA PRO A 318 15.05 -30.26 1.51
C PRO A 318 13.96 -30.74 2.44
N ARG A 319 12.94 -29.91 2.67
CA ARG A 319 11.77 -30.31 3.46
C ARG A 319 10.90 -31.22 2.63
N LEU A 320 10.45 -32.33 3.21
CA LEU A 320 9.46 -33.21 2.61
C LEU A 320 8.18 -32.42 2.27
N ARG A 321 7.86 -32.30 0.99
CA ARG A 321 6.68 -31.54 0.51
C ARG A 321 5.61 -32.44 -0.05
N ASN A 322 6.00 -33.53 -0.70
CA ASN A 322 5.05 -34.48 -1.26
C ASN A 322 5.42 -35.91 -0.85
N VAL A 323 4.43 -36.63 -0.35
CA VAL A 323 4.52 -38.05 -0.08
C VAL A 323 3.56 -38.76 -1.01
N MET A 324 4.08 -39.61 -1.88
CA MET A 324 3.26 -40.53 -2.65
C MET A 324 3.13 -41.81 -1.83
N LEU A 325 1.94 -42.03 -1.25
CA LEU A 325 1.65 -43.17 -0.41
C LEU A 325 0.99 -44.25 -1.27
N VAL A 326 1.66 -45.39 -1.39
CA VAL A 326 1.20 -46.53 -2.19
C VAL A 326 0.80 -47.65 -1.24
N VAL A 327 -0.52 -47.81 -1.05
CA VAL A 327 -1.12 -48.77 -0.09
C VAL A 327 -1.64 -50.02 -0.77
N GLY A 328 -1.59 -51.16 -0.08
CA GLY A 328 -2.24 -52.41 -0.51
C GLY A 328 -3.77 -52.26 -0.57
N ALA A 329 -4.42 -52.97 -1.50
CA ALA A 329 -5.88 -52.98 -1.60
C ALA A 329 -6.58 -53.68 -0.42
N ASP A 330 -5.81 -54.39 0.42
CA ASP A 330 -6.22 -55.14 1.60
C ASP A 330 -6.35 -54.27 2.88
N LEU A 331 -5.83 -53.04 2.88
CA LEU A 331 -5.98 -52.12 4.02
C LEU A 331 -7.40 -51.55 4.11
N GLU A 332 -7.96 -51.54 5.32
CA GLU A 332 -9.23 -50.87 5.59
C GLU A 332 -9.13 -49.35 5.29
N PRO A 333 -10.18 -48.73 4.70
CA PRO A 333 -10.18 -47.32 4.37
C PRO A 333 -9.85 -46.40 5.55
N ASP A 334 -10.36 -46.72 6.74
CA ASP A 334 -10.17 -45.93 7.96
C ASP A 334 -8.70 -45.93 8.41
N ALA A 335 -8.01 -47.07 8.25
CA ALA A 335 -6.59 -47.21 8.58
C ALA A 335 -5.70 -46.39 7.62
N VAL A 336 -6.10 -46.28 6.34
CA VAL A 336 -5.39 -45.44 5.36
C VAL A 336 -5.56 -43.96 5.69
N ASP A 337 -6.76 -43.54 6.05
CA ASP A 337 -7.04 -42.16 6.45
C ASP A 337 -6.27 -41.74 7.70
N ASP A 338 -6.14 -42.64 8.68
CA ASP A 338 -5.32 -42.40 9.88
C ASP A 338 -3.82 -42.30 9.54
N LEU A 339 -3.33 -43.10 8.60
CA LEU A 339 -1.95 -43.02 8.12
C LEU A 339 -1.69 -41.69 7.40
N VAL A 340 -2.61 -41.27 6.52
CA VAL A 340 -2.55 -39.98 5.83
C VAL A 340 -2.57 -38.82 6.83
N ARG A 341 -3.43 -38.90 7.86
CA ARG A 341 -3.54 -37.88 8.90
C ARG A 341 -2.26 -37.80 9.75
N SER A 342 -1.67 -38.94 10.08
CA SER A 342 -0.40 -39.02 10.81
C SER A 342 0.76 -38.43 10.00
N ILE A 343 0.89 -38.80 8.72
CA ILE A 343 1.94 -38.27 7.83
C ILE A 343 1.79 -36.76 7.66
N ARG A 344 0.57 -36.27 7.40
CA ARG A 344 0.29 -34.83 7.29
C ARG A 344 0.60 -34.09 8.60
N GLY A 345 0.24 -34.68 9.74
CA GLY A 345 0.50 -34.11 11.07
C GLY A 345 1.99 -34.01 11.40
N ALA A 346 2.77 -35.04 11.06
CA ALA A 346 4.20 -35.10 11.39
C ALA A 346 5.09 -34.34 10.39
N THR A 347 4.78 -34.37 9.10
CA THR A 347 5.65 -33.83 8.04
C THR A 347 5.14 -32.51 7.45
N GLY A 348 3.84 -32.23 7.55
CA GLY A 348 3.20 -31.12 6.82
C GLY A 348 3.17 -31.30 5.29
N ALA A 349 3.56 -32.47 4.78
CA ALA A 349 3.59 -32.76 3.35
C ALA A 349 2.20 -33.04 2.77
N THR A 350 2.04 -32.76 1.48
CA THR A 350 0.86 -33.18 0.71
C THR A 350 0.99 -34.67 0.44
N VAL A 351 -0.04 -35.45 0.79
CA VAL A 351 -0.05 -36.91 0.59
C VAL A 351 -0.96 -37.24 -0.60
N THR A 352 -0.39 -37.85 -1.63
CA THR A 352 -1.11 -38.41 -2.78
C THR A 352 -1.18 -39.93 -2.60
N GLN A 353 -2.39 -40.46 -2.53
CA GLN A 353 -2.61 -41.89 -2.34
C GLN A 353 -2.71 -42.61 -3.69
N LEU A 354 -2.06 -43.76 -3.80
CA LEU A 354 -2.22 -44.72 -4.88
C LEU A 354 -2.46 -46.11 -4.27
N THR A 355 -3.25 -46.93 -4.95
CA THR A 355 -3.57 -48.28 -4.48
C THR A 355 -2.83 -49.32 -5.32
N ARG A 356 -2.23 -50.30 -4.66
CA ARG A 356 -1.57 -51.46 -5.27
C ARG A 356 -2.60 -52.50 -5.64
N LEU A 357 -2.55 -53.00 -6.87
CA LEU A 357 -3.40 -54.07 -7.37
C LEU A 357 -2.76 -55.46 -7.26
N ASP A 358 -1.45 -55.52 -6.95
CA ASP A 358 -0.62 -56.72 -6.97
C ASP A 358 -0.46 -57.40 -5.60
N VAL A 359 -0.91 -56.77 -4.51
CA VAL A 359 -0.80 -57.29 -3.14
C VAL A 359 -2.11 -57.98 -2.74
N VAL A 360 -2.04 -59.29 -2.52
CA VAL A 360 -3.20 -60.17 -2.20
C VAL A 360 -3.12 -60.69 -0.74
N THR A 361 -1.99 -60.51 -0.07
CA THR A 361 -1.73 -61.08 1.27
C THR A 361 -1.75 -59.99 2.34
N PRO A 362 -2.48 -60.17 3.46
CA PRO A 362 -2.53 -59.19 4.55
C PRO A 362 -1.14 -58.88 5.07
N VAL A 363 -0.74 -57.61 4.97
CA VAL A 363 0.54 -57.12 5.46
C VAL A 363 0.46 -56.95 6.98
N GLY A 364 1.53 -57.30 7.70
CA GLY A 364 1.64 -57.08 9.15
C GLY A 364 1.36 -55.62 9.55
N ALA A 365 0.86 -55.43 10.78
CA ALA A 365 0.35 -54.15 11.26
C ALA A 365 1.36 -53.01 11.07
N LEU A 366 1.03 -52.05 10.20
CA LEU A 366 1.77 -50.81 10.02
C LEU A 366 1.56 -49.92 11.25
N VAL A 367 2.66 -49.60 11.94
CA VAL A 367 2.64 -48.65 13.06
C VAL A 367 2.89 -47.24 12.51
N PRO A 368 1.94 -46.29 12.63
CA PRO A 368 2.08 -44.95 12.07
C PRO A 368 3.31 -44.19 12.58
N GLY A 369 3.74 -44.46 13.83
CA GLY A 369 4.91 -43.84 14.45
C GLY A 369 6.22 -44.13 13.70
N ASP A 370 6.45 -45.39 13.32
CA ASP A 370 7.69 -45.82 12.65
C ASP A 370 7.82 -45.19 11.26
N LEU A 371 6.69 -45.08 10.54
CA LEU A 371 6.65 -44.40 9.24
C LEU A 371 6.97 -42.91 9.36
N THR A 372 6.42 -42.23 10.38
CA THR A 372 6.71 -40.81 10.59
C THR A 372 8.17 -40.55 10.99
N ALA A 373 8.78 -41.45 11.76
CA ALA A 373 10.20 -41.38 12.11
C ALA A 373 11.09 -41.60 10.88
N ALA A 374 10.76 -42.56 10.02
CA ALA A 374 11.47 -42.78 8.77
C ALA A 374 11.38 -41.56 7.84
N LEU A 375 10.19 -40.98 7.67
CA LEU A 375 9.98 -39.78 6.85
C LEU A 375 10.73 -38.54 7.39
N ALA A 376 10.96 -38.44 8.70
CA ALA A 376 11.72 -37.35 9.30
C ALA A 376 13.21 -37.37 8.90
N THR A 377 13.75 -38.53 8.52
CA THR A 377 15.14 -38.68 8.08
C THR A 377 15.35 -38.46 6.58
N VAL A 378 14.27 -38.29 5.81
CA VAL A 378 14.36 -38.14 4.36
C VAL A 378 14.77 -36.71 3.99
N GLY A 379 15.99 -36.56 3.47
CA GLY A 379 16.53 -35.30 2.96
C GLY A 379 16.11 -34.96 1.53
N ALA A 380 14.85 -35.22 1.15
CA ALA A 380 14.35 -35.00 -0.22
C ALA A 380 12.98 -34.30 -0.21
N GLU A 381 12.67 -33.51 -1.25
CA GLU A 381 11.36 -32.84 -1.34
C GLU A 381 10.19 -33.80 -1.57
N ARG A 382 10.48 -34.98 -2.11
CA ARG A 382 9.50 -35.99 -2.48
C ARG A 382 9.92 -37.35 -1.93
N ALA A 383 8.96 -38.07 -1.36
CA ALA A 383 9.16 -39.44 -0.92
C ALA A 383 8.07 -40.34 -1.48
N LEU A 384 8.45 -41.51 -1.96
CA LEU A 384 7.53 -42.60 -2.28
C LEU A 384 7.52 -43.55 -1.10
N VAL A 385 6.36 -43.76 -0.49
CA VAL A 385 6.15 -44.75 0.56
C VAL A 385 5.39 -45.91 -0.06
N VAL A 386 5.97 -47.10 -0.06
CA VAL A 386 5.32 -48.32 -0.51
C VAL A 386 5.09 -49.23 0.68
N THR A 387 3.83 -49.56 0.97
CA THR A 387 3.48 -50.53 2.01
C THR A 387 3.40 -51.94 1.42
N GLY A 388 3.64 -52.96 2.25
CA GLY A 388 3.50 -54.37 1.83
C GLY A 388 4.74 -54.98 1.20
N GLY A 389 5.93 -54.57 1.64
CA GLY A 389 7.19 -55.27 1.37
C GLY A 389 7.55 -56.26 2.49
N PRO A 390 8.62 -57.07 2.32
CA PRO A 390 9.10 -58.00 3.36
C PRO A 390 9.44 -57.31 4.69
N ASP A 391 9.79 -56.02 4.65
CA ASP A 391 10.11 -55.19 5.81
C ASP A 391 8.91 -54.34 6.29
N GLY A 392 7.69 -54.64 5.83
CA GLY A 392 6.45 -53.90 6.16
C GLY A 392 6.23 -52.65 5.31
N PHE A 393 7.21 -51.73 5.24
CA PHE A 393 7.16 -50.54 4.39
C PHE A 393 8.54 -50.12 3.87
N SER A 394 8.56 -49.43 2.73
CA SER A 394 9.78 -48.86 2.14
C SER A 394 9.58 -47.38 1.84
N VAL A 395 10.58 -46.56 2.19
CA VAL A 395 10.60 -45.12 1.91
C VAL A 395 11.71 -44.84 0.91
N ILE A 396 11.32 -44.40 -0.28
CA ILE A 396 12.23 -44.11 -1.39
C ILE A 396 12.28 -42.59 -1.59
N PRO A 397 13.43 -41.92 -1.35
CA PRO A 397 13.58 -40.52 -1.67
C PRO A 397 13.57 -40.33 -3.19
N LEU A 398 12.76 -39.39 -3.67
CA LEU A 398 12.66 -39.05 -5.09
C LEU A 398 13.37 -37.73 -5.36
N ARG A 399 14.19 -37.70 -6.40
CA ARG A 399 14.80 -36.48 -6.93
C ARG A 399 13.88 -35.88 -7.99
N SER A 400 13.78 -34.55 -8.03
CA SER A 400 13.06 -33.81 -9.08
C SER A 400 13.75 -33.91 -10.42
#